data_AF-A0A1Y1I9I3-F1
#
_entry.id   AF-A0A1Y1I9I3-F1
#
_cell.length_a   1.000
_cell.length_b   1.000
_cell.length_c   1.000
_cell.angle_alpha   90.00
_cell.angle_beta   90.00
_cell.angle_gamma   90.00
#
_symmetry.space_group_name_H-M   'P 1'
#
loop_
_entity.id
_entity.type
_entity.pdbx_description
1 polymer ?
#
loop_
_entity_poly.entity_id
_entity_poly.type
_entity_poly.pdbx_seq_one_letter_code
_entity_poly.pdbx_strand_id
1 'polypeptide(L)'
;MAAQSLQISSSLRPAFQSAFQAASDAPYNRICPHATLRSIGTQKLQKAWLCSCQARSVVGASSTSFFGQHCKPRDPQESKLLRRGKRVVSMVTTESKSMEVGSRAPDFQLLEPLTGKTVSLDDFDGAPALLVIFMCNHCPYVIHLKKAVKELTDEYIRKGLSVVAISSNSVKTHPQDGPDQMADDAKQLGYDFPYLYDETQDVAKAYKAVCTPEFYVFKKDGRRPFELTYHGRFDETRPRSGMTPTGKDLRNALDCTLSGRQVTGQQLPSIGCSIKWHPEE
;
A
#
# COMPACT_ATOMS: atom_id res chain seq x y z
N MET A 1 -61.68 -36.35 41.07
CA MET A 1 -60.40 -36.56 40.36
C MET A 1 -59.39 -35.61 41.02
N ALA A 2 -58.60 -36.02 42.03
CA ALA A 2 -57.34 -36.79 41.92
C ALA A 2 -56.42 -36.20 40.81
N ALA A 3 -55.17 -35.82 41.01
CA ALA A 3 -54.21 -35.95 42.10
C ALA A 3 -53.03 -34.97 41.84
N GLN A 4 -52.43 -34.43 42.89
CA GLN A 4 -51.00 -34.55 43.26
C GLN A 4 -50.02 -33.46 42.78
N SER A 5 -49.55 -32.72 43.79
CA SER A 5 -48.24 -32.03 43.86
C SER A 5 -47.08 -33.01 43.69
N LEU A 6 -45.97 -32.53 43.12
CA LEU A 6 -44.62 -32.98 43.47
C LEU A 6 -43.64 -31.80 43.40
N GLN A 7 -43.14 -31.41 44.57
CA GLN A 7 -41.88 -30.69 44.74
C GLN A 7 -40.72 -31.67 44.55
N ILE A 8 -39.60 -31.21 44.01
CA ILE A 8 -38.28 -31.83 44.26
C ILE A 8 -37.31 -30.74 44.71
N SER A 9 -36.60 -31.08 45.78
CA SER A 9 -35.76 -30.24 46.60
C SER A 9 -34.28 -30.25 46.20
N SER A 10 -33.62 -29.22 46.69
CA SER A 10 -32.20 -28.98 47.03
C SER A 10 -31.16 -30.12 47.07
N SER A 11 -29.92 -29.65 46.82
CA SER A 11 -28.59 -30.21 47.21
C SER A 11 -28.07 -31.32 46.29
N LEU A 12 -26.84 -31.27 45.76
CA LEU A 12 -25.56 -31.19 46.46
C LEU A 12 -24.43 -30.65 45.53
N ARG A 13 -23.62 -29.71 46.03
CA ARG A 13 -22.16 -29.64 45.79
C ARG A 13 -21.49 -30.26 47.03
N PRO A 14 -20.29 -30.87 46.95
CA PRO A 14 -19.01 -30.14 47.05
C PRO A 14 -17.90 -30.71 46.12
N ALA A 15 -17.07 -29.86 45.49
CA ALA A 15 -15.70 -29.46 45.90
C ALA A 15 -14.65 -30.58 45.68
N PHE A 16 -13.49 -30.35 45.07
CA PHE A 16 -12.35 -29.63 45.66
C PHE A 16 -11.18 -29.52 44.65
N GLN A 17 -10.50 -28.35 44.62
CA GLN A 17 -9.03 -28.09 44.57
C GLN A 17 -8.14 -28.82 43.54
N SER A 18 -7.00 -28.32 43.05
CA SER A 18 -6.21 -27.08 43.19
C SER A 18 -4.95 -27.29 42.33
N ALA A 19 -4.45 -26.26 41.65
CA ALA A 19 -3.04 -26.18 41.29
C ALA A 19 -2.67 -24.70 41.09
N PHE A 20 -2.31 -24.01 42.17
CA PHE A 20 -1.71 -22.68 42.15
C PHE A 20 -0.69 -22.60 43.28
N GLN A 21 0.57 -22.86 42.96
CA GLN A 21 1.77 -22.46 43.71
C GLN A 21 2.96 -22.92 42.85
N ALA A 22 4.11 -22.28 42.76
CA ALA A 22 4.68 -21.02 43.22
C ALA A 22 6.01 -20.89 42.43
N ALA A 23 6.48 -19.67 42.20
CA ALA A 23 7.91 -19.39 42.26
C ALA A 23 8.11 -17.89 42.52
N SER A 24 8.72 -17.64 43.66
CA SER A 24 9.18 -16.38 44.21
C SER A 24 10.53 -15.97 43.63
N ASP A 25 10.93 -14.74 44.00
CA ASP A 25 12.31 -14.29 44.21
C ASP A 25 13.00 -13.40 43.15
N ALA A 26 12.91 -12.10 43.48
CA ALA A 26 14.03 -11.18 43.72
C ALA A 26 14.54 -10.23 42.60
N PRO A 27 15.13 -9.09 42.99
CA PRO A 27 15.07 -7.81 42.29
C PRO A 27 16.33 -7.52 41.47
N TYR A 28 16.23 -6.64 40.46
CA TYR A 28 17.39 -5.83 40.10
C TYR A 28 17.02 -4.49 39.48
N ASN A 29 17.27 -3.46 40.27
CA ASN A 29 17.35 -2.06 39.91
C ASN A 29 18.67 -1.86 39.13
N ARG A 30 18.63 -1.43 37.86
CA ARG A 30 19.80 -0.83 37.20
C ARG A 30 19.40 0.38 36.36
N ILE A 31 19.63 1.51 37.01
CA ILE A 31 19.94 2.81 36.45
C ILE A 31 21.09 2.67 35.44
N CYS A 32 20.94 3.23 34.25
CA CYS A 32 22.06 3.64 33.39
C CYS A 32 21.88 5.13 33.03
N PRO A 33 22.96 5.93 33.06
CA PRO A 33 22.87 7.36 33.20
C PRO A 33 22.84 8.11 31.87
N HIS A 34 22.29 9.33 31.94
CA HIS A 34 22.62 10.46 31.09
C HIS A 34 24.15 10.67 31.01
N ALA A 35 24.68 10.84 29.81
CA ALA A 35 25.94 11.55 29.60
C ALA A 35 25.87 12.36 28.29
N THR A 36 25.66 13.64 28.48
CA THR A 36 25.77 14.72 27.51
C THR A 36 27.23 15.18 27.35
N LEU A 37 27.53 15.69 26.14
CA LEU A 37 28.35 16.88 25.82
C LEU A 37 29.83 16.76 25.39
N ARG A 38 30.10 17.65 24.40
CA ARG A 38 31.35 18.29 23.91
C ARG A 38 32.15 17.48 22.87
N SER A 39 32.18 17.86 21.58
CA SER A 39 32.65 19.09 20.88
C SER A 39 34.16 19.14 20.62
N ILE A 40 34.52 19.71 19.46
CA ILE A 40 35.85 20.04 18.92
C ILE A 40 36.40 18.89 18.05
N GLY A 41 36.82 19.05 16.80
CA GLY A 41 36.97 20.21 15.93
C GLY A 41 37.81 19.83 14.69
N THR A 42 37.58 20.58 13.60
CA THR A 42 38.55 20.98 12.56
C THR A 42 39.12 19.97 11.53
N GLN A 43 38.90 20.39 10.28
CA GLN A 43 39.84 20.48 9.14
C GLN A 43 39.85 19.40 8.05
N LYS A 44 39.35 19.86 6.88
CA LYS A 44 39.98 19.85 5.54
C LYS A 44 40.79 18.61 5.15
N LEU A 45 40.45 18.02 3.99
CA LEU A 45 41.36 17.96 2.84
C LEU A 45 40.60 17.57 1.56
N GLN A 46 40.74 18.43 0.55
CA GLN A 46 40.44 18.16 -0.86
C GLN A 46 41.39 17.08 -1.38
N LYS A 47 40.93 16.25 -2.34
CA LYS A 47 41.80 15.71 -3.40
C LYS A 47 40.97 15.34 -4.63
N ALA A 48 41.31 16.03 -5.71
CA ALA A 48 40.77 15.89 -7.05
C ALA A 48 41.20 14.55 -7.68
N TRP A 49 40.31 14.00 -8.51
CA TRP A 49 40.62 12.93 -9.45
C TRP A 49 41.14 13.54 -10.75
N LEU A 50 42.39 13.21 -11.10
CA LEU A 50 43.00 13.53 -12.39
C LEU A 50 42.74 12.40 -13.38
N CYS A 51 42.31 12.83 -14.57
CA CYS A 51 42.09 12.05 -15.77
C CYS A 51 43.44 11.70 -16.43
N SER A 52 43.62 10.45 -16.84
CA SER A 52 44.80 9.99 -17.59
C SER A 52 44.34 9.23 -18.83
N CYS A 53 44.14 9.94 -19.95
CA CYS A 53 44.07 9.34 -21.29
C CYS A 53 45.46 9.35 -21.90
N GLN A 54 46.06 8.17 -22.08
CA GLN A 54 47.28 8.01 -22.86
C GLN A 54 46.95 7.96 -24.35
N ALA A 55 47.58 8.87 -25.11
CA ALA A 55 47.66 8.80 -26.56
C ALA A 55 48.76 7.81 -26.97
N ARG A 56 48.46 6.95 -27.95
CA ARG A 56 49.48 6.24 -28.74
C ARG A 56 49.35 6.67 -30.20
N SER A 57 50.40 7.29 -30.69
CA SER A 57 50.70 7.51 -32.10
C SER A 57 51.25 6.22 -32.73
N VAL A 58 50.73 5.83 -33.89
CA VAL A 58 51.46 4.98 -34.83
C VAL A 58 51.26 5.56 -36.23
N VAL A 59 52.39 5.81 -36.89
CA VAL A 59 52.52 6.32 -38.26
C VAL A 59 52.60 5.10 -39.19
N GLY A 60 51.95 5.16 -40.34
CA GLY A 60 52.07 4.12 -41.37
C GLY A 60 51.18 4.39 -42.58
N ALA A 61 51.76 5.05 -43.59
CA ALA A 61 51.13 5.33 -44.87
C ALA A 61 51.05 4.07 -45.75
N SER A 62 49.96 3.90 -46.52
CA SER A 62 49.97 3.41 -47.92
C SER A 62 48.58 3.47 -48.57
N SER A 63 48.54 4.16 -49.72
CA SER A 63 47.73 3.94 -50.94
C SER A 63 46.18 3.80 -50.87
N THR A 64 45.53 4.89 -51.30
CA THR A 64 44.47 4.98 -52.34
C THR A 64 43.35 3.94 -52.40
N SER A 65 42.12 4.37 -52.09
CA SER A 65 40.94 4.35 -52.99
C SER A 65 39.74 5.03 -52.33
N PHE A 66 39.46 6.28 -52.73
CA PHE A 66 38.27 7.03 -52.32
C PHE A 66 37.08 6.59 -53.20
N PHE A 67 36.23 5.70 -52.68
CA PHE A 67 34.88 5.52 -53.24
C PHE A 67 33.96 6.56 -52.61
N GLY A 68 33.62 7.60 -53.38
CA GLY A 68 32.67 8.63 -52.99
C GLY A 68 31.28 8.04 -52.76
N GLN A 69 30.88 7.94 -51.49
CA GLN A 69 29.49 7.70 -51.12
C GLN A 69 28.67 8.92 -51.54
N HIS A 70 27.83 8.73 -52.57
CA HIS A 70 26.83 9.70 -52.96
C HIS A 70 25.78 9.82 -51.85
N CYS A 71 25.84 10.89 -51.07
CA CYS A 71 24.73 11.31 -50.22
C CYS A 71 23.58 11.77 -51.14
N LYS A 72 22.58 10.92 -51.35
CA LYS A 72 21.31 11.37 -51.93
C LYS A 72 20.59 12.28 -50.91
N PRO A 73 20.14 13.48 -51.30
CA PRO A 73 19.31 14.30 -50.43
C PRO A 73 18.01 13.56 -50.16
N ARG A 74 17.64 13.48 -48.88
CA ARG A 74 16.40 12.87 -48.42
C ARG A 74 15.23 13.77 -48.83
N ASP A 75 14.25 13.20 -49.52
CA ASP A 75 13.04 13.88 -50.00
C ASP A 75 12.29 14.54 -48.82
N PRO A 76 12.02 15.87 -48.85
CA PRO A 76 11.32 16.58 -47.77
C PRO A 76 9.88 16.11 -47.53
N GLN A 77 9.28 15.38 -48.47
CA GLN A 77 7.87 15.01 -48.45
C GLN A 77 7.56 13.72 -47.68
N GLU A 78 8.56 12.90 -47.33
CA GLU A 78 8.34 11.61 -46.65
C GLU A 78 8.15 11.71 -45.11
N SER A 79 8.06 12.93 -44.57
CA SER A 79 8.03 13.17 -43.12
C SER A 79 6.64 13.45 -42.52
N LYS A 80 5.56 13.38 -43.31
CA LYS A 80 4.24 13.87 -42.89
C LYS A 80 3.16 12.82 -42.56
N LEU A 81 3.43 11.51 -42.58
CA LEU A 81 2.40 10.50 -42.27
C LEU A 81 2.53 9.69 -40.97
N LEU A 82 3.45 10.03 -40.06
CA LEU A 82 3.54 9.37 -38.74
C LEU A 82 3.51 10.39 -37.60
N ARG A 83 2.40 11.11 -37.44
CA ARG A 83 2.11 11.87 -36.20
C ARG A 83 0.66 11.70 -35.75
N ARG A 84 0.26 10.45 -35.53
CA ARG A 84 -0.76 10.13 -34.52
C ARG A 84 -0.07 9.41 -33.38
N GLY A 85 0.77 10.16 -32.66
CA GLY A 85 1.41 9.68 -31.45
C GLY A 85 0.32 9.36 -30.41
N LYS A 86 0.25 8.09 -29.98
CA LYS A 86 -0.42 7.74 -28.72
C LYS A 86 0.12 8.68 -27.65
N ARG A 87 -0.76 9.46 -27.02
CA ARG A 87 -0.40 10.36 -25.93
C ARG A 87 0.12 9.47 -24.80
N VAL A 88 1.44 9.36 -24.67
CA VAL A 88 2.05 8.63 -23.54
C VAL A 88 1.83 9.50 -22.32
N VAL A 89 0.80 9.19 -21.54
CA VAL A 89 0.61 9.82 -20.23
C VAL A 89 1.81 9.42 -19.38
N SER A 90 2.66 10.39 -19.02
CA SER A 90 3.82 10.14 -18.18
C SER A 90 3.35 9.63 -16.82
N MET A 91 3.79 8.43 -16.42
CA MET A 91 3.59 7.94 -15.06
C MET A 91 4.49 8.76 -14.12
N VAL A 92 3.88 9.71 -13.40
CA VAL A 92 4.55 10.43 -12.32
C VAL A 92 4.48 9.56 -11.06
N THR A 93 5.63 9.29 -10.46
CA THR A 93 5.73 8.66 -9.14
C THR A 93 5.40 9.70 -8.07
N THR A 94 4.59 9.34 -7.08
CA THR A 94 4.10 10.23 -6.02
C THR A 94 4.13 9.50 -4.69
N GLU A 95 4.51 10.23 -3.64
CA GLU A 95 4.43 9.78 -2.25
C GLU A 95 3.08 10.14 -1.64
N SER A 96 2.55 9.27 -0.78
CA SER A 96 1.31 9.55 -0.06
C SER A 96 1.48 10.76 0.87
N LYS A 97 0.40 11.53 1.03
CA LYS A 97 0.38 12.69 1.94
C LYS A 97 0.02 12.22 3.35
N SER A 98 0.54 12.89 4.37
CA SER A 98 0.17 12.54 5.75
C SER A 98 -1.32 12.80 6.01
N MET A 99 -2.00 11.80 6.58
CA MET A 99 -3.32 11.92 7.19
C MET A 99 -3.17 11.74 8.71
N GLU A 100 -3.86 12.55 9.51
CA GLU A 100 -3.69 12.54 10.96
C GLU A 100 -4.26 11.25 11.56
N VAL A 101 -3.45 10.54 12.35
CA VAL A 101 -3.90 9.39 13.15
C VAL A 101 -5.03 9.84 14.08
N GLY A 102 -6.10 9.05 14.17
CA GLY A 102 -7.34 9.39 14.86
C GLY A 102 -8.39 10.06 13.98
N SER A 103 -8.05 10.46 12.75
CA SER A 103 -9.04 10.94 11.77
C SER A 103 -10.11 9.88 11.51
N ARG A 104 -11.35 10.32 11.34
CA ARG A 104 -12.45 9.42 10.96
C ARG A 104 -12.27 8.96 9.52
N ALA A 105 -12.65 7.72 9.23
CA ALA A 105 -12.80 7.26 7.85
C ALA A 105 -13.87 8.14 7.15
N PRO A 106 -13.54 8.80 6.02
CA PRO A 106 -14.54 9.41 5.18
C PRO A 106 -15.54 8.36 4.69
N ASP A 107 -16.81 8.76 4.63
CA ASP A 107 -17.88 7.87 4.15
C ASP A 107 -17.76 7.64 2.64
N PHE A 108 -18.29 6.51 2.17
CA PHE A 108 -18.38 6.17 0.76
C PHE A 108 -19.58 5.26 0.49
N GLN A 109 -20.08 5.33 -0.74
CA GLN A 109 -21.05 4.39 -1.28
C GLN A 109 -20.71 4.19 -2.77
N LEU A 110 -20.09 3.05 -3.10
CA LEU A 110 -19.48 2.82 -4.40
C LEU A 110 -19.93 1.48 -5.00
N LEU A 111 -19.93 1.41 -6.32
CA LEU A 111 -20.27 0.18 -7.04
C LEU A 111 -19.08 -0.79 -7.02
N GLU A 112 -19.36 -2.06 -6.72
CA GLU A 112 -18.45 -3.18 -6.94
C GLU A 112 -18.68 -3.78 -8.33
N PRO A 113 -17.76 -3.61 -9.30
CA PRO A 113 -17.98 -4.08 -10.66
C PRO A 113 -18.18 -5.59 -10.80
N LEU A 114 -17.50 -6.40 -9.97
CA LEU A 114 -17.57 -7.87 -10.05
C LEU A 114 -18.95 -8.41 -9.71
N THR A 115 -19.63 -7.83 -8.72
CA THR A 115 -20.91 -8.33 -8.21
C THR A 115 -22.09 -7.45 -8.62
N GLY A 116 -21.85 -6.22 -9.07
CA GLY A 116 -22.86 -5.20 -9.34
C GLY A 116 -23.49 -4.63 -8.07
N LYS A 117 -23.00 -4.97 -6.88
CA LYS A 117 -23.54 -4.47 -5.62
C LYS A 117 -22.95 -3.10 -5.30
N THR A 118 -23.76 -2.26 -4.68
CA THR A 118 -23.26 -1.04 -4.04
C THR A 118 -22.79 -1.40 -2.63
N VAL A 119 -21.60 -0.96 -2.27
CA VAL A 119 -20.96 -1.18 -0.96
C VAL A 119 -20.68 0.17 -0.32
N SER A 120 -21.01 0.28 0.96
CA SER A 120 -20.85 1.46 1.79
C SER A 120 -19.86 1.24 2.93
N LEU A 121 -19.43 2.30 3.59
CA LEU A 121 -18.59 2.19 4.79
C LEU A 121 -19.30 1.41 5.91
N ASP A 122 -20.62 1.60 6.04
CA ASP A 122 -21.45 0.95 7.06
C ASP A 122 -21.54 -0.57 6.88
N ASP A 123 -21.30 -1.10 5.68
CA ASP A 123 -21.28 -2.56 5.45
C ASP A 123 -20.13 -3.26 6.19
N PHE A 124 -19.14 -2.50 6.67
CA PHE A 124 -18.01 -3.00 7.45
C PHE A 124 -18.21 -2.83 8.96
N ASP A 125 -19.39 -2.38 9.40
CA ASP A 125 -19.59 -1.91 10.77
C ASP A 125 -19.36 -2.95 11.87
N GLY A 126 -19.48 -4.24 11.54
CA GLY A 126 -19.24 -5.35 12.46
C GLY A 126 -17.77 -5.69 12.69
N ALA A 127 -16.84 -5.13 11.90
CA ALA A 127 -15.43 -5.47 11.98
C ALA A 127 -14.66 -4.58 12.97
N PRO A 128 -13.77 -5.16 13.81
CA PRO A 128 -12.91 -4.38 14.72
C PRO A 128 -11.86 -3.54 13.99
N ALA A 129 -11.55 -3.86 12.73
CA ALA A 129 -10.63 -3.10 11.91
C ALA A 129 -11.03 -3.13 10.43
N LEU A 130 -10.71 -2.05 9.71
CA LEU A 130 -10.93 -1.91 8.28
C LEU A 130 -9.63 -1.48 7.59
N LEU A 131 -9.23 -2.19 6.55
CA LEU A 131 -8.17 -1.79 5.62
C LEU A 131 -8.80 -1.24 4.35
N VAL A 132 -8.58 0.05 4.08
CA VAL A 132 -8.93 0.70 2.80
C VAL A 132 -7.68 0.80 1.94
N ILE A 133 -7.76 0.37 0.69
CA ILE A 133 -6.64 0.37 -0.26
C ILE A 133 -7.03 1.13 -1.52
N PHE A 134 -6.40 2.27 -1.80
CA PHE A 134 -6.48 2.88 -3.13
C PHE A 134 -5.50 2.18 -4.05
N MET A 135 -5.99 1.53 -5.10
CA MET A 135 -5.19 0.76 -6.05
C MET A 135 -5.74 0.87 -7.47
N CYS A 136 -5.01 0.30 -8.44
CA CYS A 136 -5.44 0.25 -9.83
C CYS A 136 -4.90 -0.99 -10.53
N ASN A 137 -5.26 -1.20 -11.79
CA ASN A 137 -4.99 -2.47 -12.46
C ASN A 137 -3.59 -2.49 -13.09
N HIS A 138 -3.12 -1.34 -13.59
CA HIS A 138 -1.94 -1.27 -14.47
C HIS A 138 -0.68 -0.64 -13.85
N CYS A 139 -0.77 -0.08 -12.64
CA CYS A 139 0.39 0.55 -12.01
C CYS A 139 1.47 -0.50 -11.67
N PRO A 140 2.75 -0.29 -12.05
CA PRO A 140 3.81 -1.24 -11.75
C PRO A 140 4.03 -1.45 -10.24
N TYR A 141 3.76 -0.44 -9.41
CA TYR A 141 3.84 -0.57 -7.94
C TYR A 141 2.70 -1.43 -7.39
N VAL A 142 1.49 -1.31 -7.94
CA VAL A 142 0.37 -2.16 -7.54
C VAL A 142 0.63 -3.59 -8.03
N ILE A 143 0.97 -3.79 -9.30
CA ILE A 143 1.29 -5.10 -9.89
C ILE A 143 2.36 -5.83 -9.07
N HIS A 144 3.41 -5.11 -8.63
CA HIS A 144 4.46 -5.65 -7.76
C HIS A 144 3.91 -6.20 -6.43
N LEU A 145 2.85 -5.59 -5.88
CA LEU A 145 2.31 -5.92 -4.56
C LEU A 145 1.06 -6.81 -4.59
N LYS A 146 0.28 -6.88 -5.69
CA LYS A 146 -1.05 -7.54 -5.73
C LYS A 146 -1.10 -8.92 -5.09
N LYS A 147 -0.13 -9.79 -5.41
CA LYS A 147 -0.08 -11.15 -4.86
C LYS A 147 0.14 -11.15 -3.35
N ALA A 148 1.09 -10.34 -2.86
CA ALA A 148 1.39 -10.24 -1.44
C ALA A 148 0.26 -9.53 -0.67
N VAL A 149 -0.42 -8.56 -1.28
CA VAL A 149 -1.63 -7.94 -0.72
C VAL A 149 -2.71 -9.01 -0.53
N LYS A 150 -2.99 -9.83 -1.55
CA LYS A 150 -3.94 -10.95 -1.46
C LYS A 150 -3.59 -11.92 -0.33
N GLU A 151 -2.34 -12.39 -0.30
CA GLU A 151 -1.88 -13.32 0.74
C GLU A 151 -2.02 -12.74 2.16
N LEU A 152 -1.70 -11.45 2.32
CA LEU A 152 -1.86 -10.72 3.58
C LEU A 152 -3.34 -10.57 3.94
N THR A 153 -4.19 -10.11 3.02
CA THR A 153 -5.61 -9.90 3.30
C THR A 153 -6.30 -11.20 3.69
N ASP A 154 -5.99 -12.32 3.04
CA ASP A 154 -6.55 -13.63 3.38
C ASP A 154 -6.23 -14.03 4.81
N GLU A 155 -4.99 -13.78 5.23
CA GLU A 155 -4.56 -14.05 6.58
C GLU A 155 -5.31 -13.20 7.62
N TYR A 156 -5.44 -11.90 7.36
CA TYR A 156 -6.00 -10.97 8.34
C TYR A 156 -7.53 -10.95 8.33
N ILE A 157 -8.20 -11.27 7.22
CA ILE A 157 -9.65 -11.48 7.19
C ILE A 157 -10.05 -12.57 8.18
N ARG A 158 -9.29 -13.68 8.23
CA ARG A 158 -9.49 -14.75 9.23
C ARG A 158 -9.26 -14.29 10.68
N LYS A 159 -8.58 -13.17 10.89
CA LYS A 159 -8.33 -12.54 12.20
C LYS A 159 -9.34 -11.43 12.53
N GLY A 160 -10.35 -11.22 11.68
CA GLY A 160 -11.39 -10.21 11.88
C GLY A 160 -11.15 -8.87 11.18
N LEU A 161 -10.19 -8.77 10.25
CA LEU A 161 -10.03 -7.60 9.40
C LEU A 161 -11.10 -7.56 8.30
N SER A 162 -11.78 -6.44 8.14
CA SER A 162 -12.47 -6.13 6.88
C SER A 162 -11.53 -5.40 5.93
N VAL A 163 -11.68 -5.64 4.62
CA VAL A 163 -10.85 -5.02 3.59
C VAL A 163 -11.75 -4.46 2.51
N VAL A 164 -11.36 -3.33 1.94
CA VAL A 164 -11.96 -2.75 0.73
C VAL A 164 -10.86 -2.14 -0.13
N ALA A 165 -10.88 -2.47 -1.42
CA ALA A 165 -10.03 -1.82 -2.41
C ALA A 165 -10.87 -0.82 -3.20
N ILE A 166 -10.28 0.31 -3.60
CA ILE A 166 -10.95 1.37 -4.35
C ILE A 166 -10.05 1.78 -5.53
N SER A 167 -10.61 1.80 -6.74
CA SER A 167 -10.01 2.41 -7.91
C SER A 167 -10.69 3.73 -8.21
N SER A 168 -9.91 4.81 -8.19
CA SER A 168 -10.37 6.17 -8.51
C SER A 168 -9.71 6.68 -9.79
N ASN A 169 -9.14 5.81 -10.62
CA ASN A 169 -8.46 6.25 -11.85
C ASN A 169 -9.47 6.57 -12.97
N SER A 170 -9.21 7.66 -13.68
CA SER A 170 -10.03 8.12 -14.79
C SER A 170 -9.96 7.17 -15.97
N VAL A 171 -11.08 6.50 -16.27
CA VAL A 171 -11.21 5.58 -17.41
C VAL A 171 -11.14 6.29 -18.76
N LYS A 172 -11.42 7.61 -18.80
CA LYS A 172 -11.24 8.44 -20.01
C LYS A 172 -9.76 8.47 -20.45
N THR A 173 -8.83 8.47 -19.49
CA THR A 173 -7.38 8.54 -19.77
C THR A 173 -6.68 7.19 -19.62
N HIS A 174 -7.19 6.31 -18.76
CA HIS A 174 -6.65 4.99 -18.47
C HIS A 174 -7.78 3.94 -18.50
N PRO A 175 -8.27 3.57 -19.70
CA PRO A 175 -9.39 2.62 -19.84
C PRO A 175 -9.12 1.26 -19.17
N GLN A 176 -7.85 0.86 -19.04
CA GLN A 176 -7.45 -0.38 -18.40
C GLN A 176 -7.73 -0.45 -16.89
N ASP A 177 -8.04 0.68 -16.25
CA ASP A 177 -8.50 0.74 -14.85
C ASP A 177 -10.03 0.76 -14.72
N GLY A 178 -10.75 0.48 -15.80
CA GLY A 178 -12.20 0.52 -15.82
C GLY A 178 -12.87 -0.67 -15.12
N PRO A 179 -14.18 -0.56 -14.86
CA PRO A 179 -14.96 -1.57 -14.12
C PRO A 179 -14.79 -3.00 -14.62
N ASP A 180 -14.80 -3.21 -15.94
CA ASP A 180 -14.63 -4.54 -16.54
C ASP A 180 -13.27 -5.15 -16.19
N GLN A 181 -12.18 -4.38 -16.34
CA GLN A 181 -10.84 -4.84 -16.03
C GLN A 181 -10.64 -5.02 -14.51
N MET A 182 -11.32 -4.23 -13.69
CA MET A 182 -11.32 -4.41 -12.23
C MET A 182 -11.99 -5.73 -11.84
N ALA A 183 -13.12 -6.06 -12.44
CA ALA A 183 -13.81 -7.33 -12.21
C ALA A 183 -12.94 -8.52 -12.65
N ASP A 184 -12.28 -8.41 -13.81
CA ASP A 184 -11.35 -9.44 -14.29
C ASP A 184 -10.16 -9.63 -13.34
N ASP A 185 -9.53 -8.54 -12.89
CA ASP A 185 -8.39 -8.59 -11.95
C ASP A 185 -8.78 -9.20 -10.60
N ALA A 186 -9.93 -8.78 -10.05
CA ALA A 186 -10.47 -9.32 -8.81
C ALA A 186 -10.79 -10.82 -8.93
N LYS A 187 -11.37 -11.25 -10.05
CA LYS A 187 -11.65 -12.67 -10.33
C LYS A 187 -10.39 -13.48 -10.53
N GLN A 188 -9.41 -12.96 -11.26
CA GLN A 188 -8.14 -13.65 -11.55
C GLN A 188 -7.31 -13.88 -10.28
N LEU A 189 -7.26 -12.89 -9.40
CA LEU A 189 -6.53 -12.99 -8.12
C LEU A 189 -7.39 -13.53 -6.98
N GLY A 190 -8.69 -13.70 -7.21
CA GLY A 190 -9.65 -14.29 -6.27
C GLY A 190 -9.87 -13.45 -5.02
N TYR A 191 -9.96 -12.12 -5.14
CA TYR A 191 -10.12 -11.22 -3.99
C TYR A 191 -11.32 -11.60 -3.11
N ASP A 192 -11.06 -11.82 -1.83
CA ASP A 192 -12.08 -12.11 -0.80
C ASP A 192 -12.63 -10.82 -0.16
N PHE A 193 -12.48 -9.71 -0.86
CA PHE A 193 -12.88 -8.36 -0.44
C PHE A 193 -13.37 -7.57 -1.66
N PRO A 194 -14.28 -6.60 -1.45
CA PRO A 194 -14.80 -5.79 -2.55
C PRO A 194 -13.73 -4.88 -3.16
N TYR A 195 -13.72 -4.81 -4.50
CA TYR A 195 -12.93 -3.86 -5.27
C TYR A 195 -13.86 -2.85 -5.96
N LEU A 196 -13.94 -1.66 -5.38
CA LEU A 196 -14.94 -0.65 -5.68
C LEU A 196 -14.44 0.38 -6.70
N TYR A 197 -15.35 0.89 -7.53
CA TYR A 197 -15.04 1.94 -8.50
C TYR A 197 -15.55 3.30 -8.01
N ASP A 198 -14.63 4.23 -7.78
CA ASP A 198 -14.87 5.62 -7.40
C ASP A 198 -14.88 6.51 -8.65
N GLU A 199 -16.02 6.51 -9.34
CA GLU A 199 -16.18 7.19 -10.64
C GLU A 199 -16.04 8.72 -10.53
N THR A 200 -16.53 9.35 -9.46
CA THR A 200 -16.44 10.81 -9.31
C THR A 200 -15.09 11.28 -8.75
N GLN A 201 -14.32 10.34 -8.21
CA GLN A 201 -13.04 10.55 -7.51
C GLN A 201 -13.20 11.33 -6.20
N ASP A 202 -14.43 11.49 -5.70
CA ASP A 202 -14.68 12.25 -4.47
C ASP A 202 -14.25 11.47 -3.23
N VAL A 203 -14.32 10.14 -3.27
CA VAL A 203 -13.84 9.30 -2.16
C VAL A 203 -12.32 9.40 -2.06
N ALA A 204 -11.58 9.32 -3.18
CA ALA A 204 -10.14 9.59 -3.17
C ALA A 204 -9.79 10.98 -2.65
N LYS A 205 -10.53 12.03 -3.05
CA LYS A 205 -10.33 13.39 -2.53
C LYS A 205 -10.58 13.47 -1.03
N ALA A 206 -11.64 12.84 -0.53
CA ALA A 206 -12.02 12.85 0.88
C ALA A 206 -10.99 12.14 1.76
N TYR A 207 -10.44 11.01 1.29
CA TYR A 207 -9.33 10.31 1.92
C TYR A 207 -7.98 11.01 1.73
N LYS A 208 -7.91 12.02 0.85
CA LYS A 208 -6.67 12.69 0.42
C LYS A 208 -5.68 11.73 -0.25
N ALA A 209 -6.19 10.67 -0.88
CA ALA A 209 -5.40 9.71 -1.62
C ALA A 209 -4.77 10.40 -2.84
N VAL A 210 -3.51 10.08 -3.12
CA VAL A 210 -2.72 10.71 -4.19
C VAL A 210 -1.97 9.73 -5.07
N CYS A 211 -1.75 8.50 -4.61
CA CYS A 211 -0.98 7.49 -5.32
C CYS A 211 -1.63 6.09 -5.24
N THR A 212 -1.14 5.18 -6.07
CA THR A 212 -1.53 3.76 -6.05
C THR A 212 -0.28 2.87 -6.00
N PRO A 213 -0.13 1.96 -5.03
CA PRO A 213 -1.08 1.66 -3.96
C PRO A 213 -0.91 2.56 -2.73
N GLU A 214 -2.02 2.84 -2.05
CA GLU A 214 -2.05 3.67 -0.85
C GLU A 214 -2.97 3.04 0.21
N PHE A 215 -2.44 2.84 1.42
CA PHE A 215 -3.06 1.99 2.45
C PHE A 215 -3.49 2.81 3.67
N TYR A 216 -4.67 2.50 4.18
CA TYR A 216 -5.26 3.12 5.37
C TYR A 216 -5.83 2.03 6.27
N VAL A 217 -5.34 1.95 7.51
CA VAL A 217 -5.89 1.03 8.53
C VAL A 217 -6.69 1.84 9.52
N PHE A 218 -7.92 1.41 9.75
CA PHE A 218 -8.82 1.98 10.74
C PHE A 218 -9.12 0.94 11.82
N LYS A 219 -9.22 1.39 13.07
CA LYS A 219 -9.82 0.62 14.17
C LYS A 219 -11.28 1.00 14.33
N LYS A 220 -12.06 0.09 14.90
CA LYS A 220 -13.41 0.35 15.36
C LYS A 220 -13.59 -0.16 16.79
N ASP A 221 -14.13 0.69 17.66
CA ASP A 221 -14.43 0.37 19.05
C ASP A 221 -15.95 0.44 19.28
N GLY A 222 -16.60 -0.73 19.20
CA GLY A 222 -18.05 -0.86 19.34
C GLY A 222 -18.80 -0.03 18.29
N ARG A 223 -19.65 0.90 18.77
CA ARG A 223 -20.47 1.78 17.91
C ARG A 223 -19.77 3.08 17.51
N ARG A 224 -18.48 3.25 17.83
CA ARG A 224 -17.72 4.44 17.45
C ARG A 224 -17.40 4.41 15.95
N PRO A 225 -17.20 5.58 15.31
CA PRO A 225 -16.71 5.64 13.93
C PRO A 225 -15.36 4.94 13.79
N PHE A 226 -15.04 4.52 12.56
CA PHE A 226 -13.71 4.07 12.19
C PHE A 226 -12.68 5.19 12.40
N GLU A 227 -11.61 4.93 13.15
CA GLU A 227 -10.54 5.87 13.44
C GLU A 227 -9.22 5.39 12.84
N LEU A 228 -8.51 6.25 12.10
CA LEU A 228 -7.26 5.92 11.43
C LEU A 228 -6.18 5.56 12.46
N THR A 229 -5.56 4.40 12.34
CA THR A 229 -4.41 3.98 13.15
C THR A 229 -3.11 3.96 12.35
N TYR A 230 -3.19 3.75 11.04
CA TYR A 230 -2.03 3.70 10.16
C TYR A 230 -2.36 4.22 8.76
N HIS A 231 -1.44 5.00 8.21
CA HIS A 231 -1.44 5.39 6.81
C HIS A 231 -0.01 5.42 6.28
N GLY A 232 0.26 4.62 5.23
CA GLY A 232 1.62 4.51 4.71
C GLY A 232 1.84 3.31 3.79
N ARG A 233 3.10 2.92 3.66
CA ARG A 233 3.56 1.86 2.74
C ARG A 233 3.15 0.45 3.17
N PHE A 234 3.18 -0.46 2.21
CA PHE A 234 3.08 -1.90 2.47
C PHE A 234 4.33 -2.47 3.17
N ASP A 235 5.51 -2.22 2.56
CA ASP A 235 6.84 -2.56 3.06
C ASP A 235 7.93 -1.72 2.34
N GLU A 236 9.22 -2.03 2.55
CA GLU A 236 10.34 -1.36 1.85
C GLU A 236 10.50 -1.73 0.36
N THR A 237 9.82 -2.77 -0.13
CA THR A 237 10.06 -3.27 -1.48
C THR A 237 9.49 -2.36 -2.56
N ARG A 238 10.16 -2.30 -3.70
CA ARG A 238 9.75 -1.50 -4.86
C ARG A 238 9.92 -2.29 -6.15
N PRO A 239 9.24 -1.93 -7.25
CA PRO A 239 9.52 -2.50 -8.55
C PRO A 239 11.02 -2.45 -8.85
N ARG A 240 11.58 -3.55 -9.37
CA ARG A 240 13.02 -3.71 -9.69
C ARG A 240 13.99 -3.69 -8.49
N SER A 241 13.51 -3.73 -7.25
CA SER A 241 14.38 -3.88 -6.07
C SER A 241 15.05 -5.26 -5.97
N GLY A 242 14.51 -6.28 -6.64
CA GLY A 242 14.95 -7.68 -6.49
C GLY A 242 14.50 -8.33 -5.18
N MET A 243 13.74 -7.61 -4.34
CA MET A 243 13.19 -8.09 -3.08
C MET A 243 11.75 -8.59 -3.26
N THR A 244 11.40 -9.66 -2.56
CA THR A 244 10.03 -10.16 -2.49
C THR A 244 9.22 -9.35 -1.46
N PRO A 245 8.03 -8.84 -1.80
CA PRO A 245 7.17 -8.16 -0.83
C PRO A 245 6.81 -9.06 0.34
N THR A 246 6.85 -8.51 1.54
CA THR A 246 6.53 -9.19 2.80
C THR A 246 5.33 -8.57 3.50
N GLY A 247 5.04 -7.29 3.24
CA GLY A 247 4.04 -6.51 3.95
C GLY A 247 4.42 -6.18 5.38
N LYS A 248 5.71 -6.24 5.74
CA LYS A 248 6.21 -6.09 7.12
C LYS A 248 5.61 -4.90 7.87
N ASP A 249 5.56 -3.72 7.25
CA ASP A 249 5.05 -2.51 7.90
C ASP A 249 3.53 -2.59 8.09
N LEU A 250 2.80 -3.00 7.05
CA LEU A 250 1.35 -3.13 7.11
C LEU A 250 0.91 -4.24 8.07
N ARG A 251 1.61 -5.38 8.11
CA ARG A 251 1.38 -6.47 9.08
C ARG A 251 1.51 -5.98 10.51
N ASN A 252 2.60 -5.27 10.82
CA ASN A 252 2.80 -4.69 12.14
C ASN A 252 1.67 -3.72 12.52
N ALA A 253 1.22 -2.88 11.57
CA ALA A 253 0.11 -1.96 11.80
C ALA A 253 -1.21 -2.70 12.07
N LEU A 254 -1.51 -3.75 11.30
CA LEU A 254 -2.69 -4.58 11.47
C LEU A 254 -2.66 -5.36 12.79
N ASP A 255 -1.52 -5.95 13.15
CA ASP A 255 -1.35 -6.66 14.42
C ASP A 255 -1.55 -5.73 15.61
N CYS A 256 -0.99 -4.51 15.56
CA CYS A 256 -1.23 -3.49 16.59
C CYS A 256 -2.72 -3.12 16.66
N THR A 257 -3.33 -2.78 15.52
CA THR A 257 -4.73 -2.33 15.44
C THR A 257 -5.69 -3.41 15.98
N LEU A 258 -5.57 -4.66 15.51
CA LEU A 258 -6.44 -5.76 15.94
C LEU A 258 -6.22 -6.18 17.40
N SER A 259 -5.03 -5.93 17.96
CA SER A 259 -4.76 -6.16 19.38
C SER A 259 -5.07 -4.95 20.28
N GLY A 260 -5.63 -3.88 19.73
CA GLY A 260 -5.91 -2.64 20.46
C GLY A 260 -4.67 -1.87 20.90
N ARG A 261 -3.49 -2.19 20.36
CA ARG A 261 -2.23 -1.50 20.62
C ARG A 261 -2.03 -0.34 19.65
N GLN A 262 -1.33 0.70 20.12
CA GLN A 262 -0.92 1.78 19.24
C GLN A 262 0.15 1.30 18.25
N VAL A 263 0.05 1.73 16.99
CA VAL A 263 1.12 1.51 16.01
C VAL A 263 2.30 2.40 16.38
N THR A 264 3.39 1.78 16.84
CA THR A 264 4.61 2.49 17.25
C THR A 264 5.63 2.55 16.11
N GLY A 265 6.41 3.63 16.07
CA GLY A 265 7.46 3.82 15.06
C GLY A 265 7.07 4.78 13.94
N GLN A 266 8.01 5.04 13.04
CA GLN A 266 7.80 5.95 11.92
C GLN A 266 6.94 5.28 10.84
N GLN A 267 5.77 5.87 10.55
CA GLN A 267 4.97 5.48 9.40
C GLN A 267 5.58 6.13 8.15
N LEU A 268 6.12 5.30 7.25
CA LEU A 268 6.72 5.75 6.01
C LEU A 268 5.65 5.82 4.90
N PRO A 269 5.68 6.85 4.04
CA PRO A 269 4.65 7.05 3.03
C PRO A 269 4.64 5.93 2.00
N SER A 270 3.45 5.66 1.45
CA SER A 270 3.31 4.86 0.24
C SER A 270 4.00 5.55 -0.94
N ILE A 271 4.50 4.77 -1.89
CA ILE A 271 5.06 5.28 -3.15
C ILE A 271 4.40 4.52 -4.30
N GLY A 272 3.87 5.27 -5.25
CA GLY A 272 3.14 4.70 -6.37
C GLY A 272 3.03 5.64 -7.56
N CYS A 273 2.35 5.20 -8.60
CA CYS A 273 1.90 6.13 -9.63
C CYS A 273 0.86 7.08 -9.04
N SER A 274 0.83 8.33 -9.48
CA SER A 274 -0.24 9.27 -9.11
C SER A 274 -1.61 8.70 -9.50
N ILE A 275 -2.64 8.97 -8.69
CA ILE A 275 -4.04 8.78 -9.09
C ILE A 275 -4.29 9.54 -10.39
N LYS A 276 -5.06 8.93 -11.29
CA LYS A 276 -5.36 9.47 -12.62
C LYS A 276 -6.62 10.32 -12.54
N TRP A 277 -6.48 11.57 -12.09
CA TRP A 277 -7.59 12.51 -12.00
C TRP A 277 -8.27 12.72 -13.36
N HIS A 278 -9.58 12.98 -13.34
CA HIS A 278 -10.31 13.36 -14.56
C HIS A 278 -9.69 14.62 -15.18
N PRO A 279 -9.60 14.68 -16.52
CA PRO A 279 -9.28 15.93 -17.17
C PRO A 279 -10.33 16.98 -16.80
N GLU A 280 -9.91 18.22 -16.58
CA GLU A 280 -10.82 19.36 -16.49
C GLU A 280 -11.64 19.42 -17.80
N GLU A 281 -12.96 19.58 -17.67
CA GLU A 281 -13.88 19.71 -18.81
C GLU A 281 -13.94 21.16 -19.32
#